data_AF-A0A2J7QH36-F1
#
_entry.id   AF-A0A2J7QH36-F1
#
_cell.length_a   1.000
_cell.length_b   1.000
_cell.length_c   1.000
_cell.angle_alpha   90.00
_cell.angle_beta   90.00
_cell.angle_gamma   90.00
#
_symmetry.space_group_name_H-M   'P 1'
#
loop_
_entity.id
_entity.type
_entity.pdbx_description
1 polymer ?
#
loop_
_entity_poly.entity_id
_entity_poly.type
_entity_poly.pdbx_seq_one_letter_code
_entity_poly.pdbx_strand_id
1 'polypeptide(L)'
;MNEADEDEVNNEFEDADWDGVDSDEVSDQEDGDNSHSSKRYSDEDHEDDLLPIEKAAKKLRKKQKQEEKLAEEELKMNVADRDVFTFPSESELKEPLGLQEVQRRIRDVVAVLSDFNKLRDKDRSRSEYLELLQKDLCTYYSYNKFLMERLIQLFPLSELMEFLEASEVQRPLTIRTNSLKTRRRDLAQALINRGVNLDPVGNWTKVGLVVYSSTVPIGATPEYLAGHYIIQGASSLLPVMALAPQENERILDMCAAPGGKSSHIGLYVCLEFNG
;
A
#
# COMPACT_ATOMS: atom_id res chain seq x y z
N MET A 1 62.49 -31.61 7.50
CA MET A 1 62.76 -30.63 6.43
C MET A 1 61.41 -30.34 5.82
N ASN A 2 60.54 -29.68 6.57
CA ASN A 2 60.45 -28.22 6.80
C ASN A 2 59.82 -27.57 5.56
N GLU A 3 58.80 -26.74 5.62
CA GLU A 3 57.92 -26.14 6.66
C GLU A 3 56.77 -25.55 5.81
N ALA A 4 55.50 -25.69 6.24
CA ALA A 4 54.63 -24.58 6.69
C ALA A 4 54.34 -23.52 5.58
N ASP A 5 53.11 -23.20 5.19
CA ASP A 5 51.96 -22.83 6.02
C ASP A 5 50.61 -23.10 5.30
N GLU A 6 49.62 -23.50 6.09
CA GLU A 6 48.18 -23.64 5.77
C GLU A 6 47.46 -22.37 6.23
N ASP A 7 46.52 -21.84 5.44
CA ASP A 7 45.53 -20.84 5.89
C ASP A 7 44.13 -21.23 5.39
N GLU A 8 43.40 -21.95 6.24
CA GLU A 8 41.94 -22.13 6.18
C GLU A 8 41.24 -20.90 6.77
N VAL A 9 40.32 -20.30 6.01
CA VAL A 9 39.49 -19.17 6.49
C VAL A 9 38.22 -19.74 7.12
N ASN A 10 38.26 -19.93 8.44
CA ASN A 10 37.14 -20.29 9.29
C ASN A 10 36.50 -18.98 9.82
N ASN A 11 35.24 -18.70 9.45
CA ASN A 11 34.48 -17.58 10.02
C ASN A 11 33.62 -18.11 11.19
N GLU A 12 34.26 -18.27 12.33
CA GLU A 12 33.61 -18.39 13.65
C GLU A 12 33.40 -16.97 14.19
N PHE A 13 32.15 -16.55 14.31
CA PHE A 13 31.75 -15.38 15.07
C PHE A 13 31.64 -15.84 16.53
N GLU A 14 32.69 -15.61 17.32
CA GLU A 14 32.64 -15.73 18.77
C GLU A 14 32.16 -14.41 19.40
N ASP A 15 31.34 -14.63 20.42
CA ASP A 15 30.74 -13.68 21.33
C ASP A 15 31.77 -12.83 22.09
N ALA A 16 31.54 -11.51 22.14
CA ALA A 16 32.26 -10.63 23.05
C ALA A 16 31.31 -10.21 24.18
N ASP A 17 31.58 -10.77 25.35
CA ASP A 17 31.05 -10.45 26.66
C ASP A 17 30.92 -8.94 26.90
N TRP A 18 29.72 -8.53 27.30
CA TRP A 18 29.44 -7.27 27.96
C TRP A 18 29.00 -7.59 29.38
N ASP A 19 29.85 -7.32 30.38
CA ASP A 19 29.42 -7.29 31.79
C ASP A 19 30.31 -6.39 32.68
N GLY A 20 29.64 -5.69 33.62
CA GLY A 20 30.19 -4.83 34.69
C GLY A 20 29.63 -3.40 34.66
N VAL A 21 28.39 -3.08 35.06
CA VAL A 21 27.77 -2.97 36.42
C VAL A 21 28.63 -2.15 37.41
N ASP A 22 28.22 -1.00 37.95
CA ASP A 22 27.21 -0.65 39.00
C ASP A 22 27.17 0.91 39.10
N SER A 23 26.24 1.66 39.70
CA SER A 23 24.90 1.54 40.29
C SER A 23 24.52 2.96 40.84
N ASP A 24 23.30 3.09 41.38
CA ASP A 24 22.75 4.18 42.23
C ASP A 24 21.91 5.23 41.46
N GLU A 25 20.58 5.06 41.40
CA GLU A 25 19.55 5.55 42.36
C GLU A 25 19.60 7.10 42.50
N VAL A 26 18.51 7.89 42.39
CA VAL A 26 17.39 7.95 43.36
C VAL A 26 16.15 8.67 42.77
N SER A 27 14.98 8.08 42.99
CA SER A 27 13.61 8.59 43.26
C SER A 27 13.00 9.81 42.55
N ASP A 28 11.85 9.56 41.92
CA ASP A 28 10.71 10.47 41.81
C ASP A 28 9.78 10.35 43.03
N GLN A 29 9.46 11.47 43.71
CA GLN A 29 8.20 11.64 44.45
C GLN A 29 7.87 13.12 44.76
N GLU A 30 6.76 13.55 44.15
CA GLU A 30 5.63 14.39 44.60
C GLU A 30 5.76 15.77 45.30
N ASP A 31 4.87 16.65 44.79
CA ASP A 31 4.08 17.72 45.41
C ASP A 31 4.65 19.13 45.72
N GLY A 32 3.85 20.14 45.35
CA GLY A 32 3.77 21.38 46.12
C GLY A 32 3.71 22.69 45.33
N ASP A 33 2.49 23.15 45.06
CA ASP A 33 2.08 24.48 44.60
C ASP A 33 2.80 25.65 45.32
N ASN A 34 3.26 26.67 44.57
CA ASN A 34 3.31 28.03 45.10
C ASN A 34 3.25 29.09 44.00
N SER A 35 2.08 29.71 43.88
CA SER A 35 1.87 31.00 43.23
C SER A 35 2.87 32.04 43.72
N HIS A 36 3.79 32.52 42.88
CA HIS A 36 4.44 33.81 43.10
C HIS A 36 4.60 34.58 41.80
N SER A 37 3.86 35.69 41.76
CA SER A 37 4.01 36.82 40.85
C SER A 37 5.48 37.20 40.67
N SER A 38 6.05 36.89 39.50
CA SER A 38 7.31 37.48 39.05
C SER A 38 7.06 38.37 37.84
N LYS A 39 6.91 39.65 38.16
CA LYS A 39 7.09 40.86 37.33
C LYS A 39 7.59 40.59 35.90
N ARG A 40 6.85 41.13 34.92
CA ARG A 40 7.40 41.53 33.62
C ARG A 40 8.62 42.40 33.86
N TYR A 41 9.81 41.86 33.68
CA TYR A 41 10.97 42.66 33.36
C TYR A 41 10.87 42.98 31.87
N SER A 42 10.63 44.26 31.58
CA SER A 42 10.92 44.81 30.27
C SER A 42 12.45 44.83 30.13
N ASP A 43 13.01 43.78 29.55
CA ASP A 43 14.43 43.75 29.17
C ASP A 43 14.66 44.71 28.01
N GLU A 44 14.77 45.99 28.33
CA GLU A 44 15.60 46.93 27.56
C GLU A 44 17.07 46.62 27.91
N ASP A 45 17.55 45.46 27.45
CA ASP A 45 18.96 45.07 27.61
C ASP A 45 19.83 45.97 26.71
N HIS A 46 20.55 46.89 27.34
CA HIS A 46 21.64 47.62 26.73
C HIS A 46 22.68 46.64 26.17
N GLU A 47 23.00 46.76 24.87
CA GLU A 47 23.91 45.86 24.13
C GLU A 47 25.36 45.82 24.67
N ASP A 48 25.72 46.69 25.61
CA ASP A 48 27.11 46.92 26.01
C ASP A 48 27.64 45.93 27.08
N ASP A 49 26.78 45.25 27.85
CA ASP A 49 27.22 44.37 28.97
C ASP A 49 27.18 42.85 28.68
N LEU A 50 26.82 42.44 27.46
CA LEU A 50 26.71 41.01 27.11
C LEU A 50 28.08 40.39 26.77
N LEU A 51 28.33 39.19 27.29
CA LEU A 51 29.54 38.42 26.95
C LEU A 51 29.55 38.05 25.46
N PRO A 52 30.73 37.87 24.82
CA PRO A 52 30.82 37.55 23.39
C PRO A 52 29.99 36.31 22.97
N ILE A 53 29.86 35.33 23.87
CA ILE A 53 29.10 34.09 23.65
C ILE A 53 27.58 34.35 23.66
N GLU A 54 27.10 35.23 24.55
CA GLU A 54 25.68 35.60 24.64
C GLU A 54 25.25 36.45 23.44
N LYS A 55 26.11 37.37 22.98
CA LYS A 55 25.91 38.14 21.74
C LYS A 55 25.82 37.21 20.53
N ALA A 56 26.66 36.18 20.45
CA ALA A 56 26.64 35.18 19.39
C ALA A 56 25.35 34.32 19.43
N ALA A 57 24.92 33.86 20.61
CA ALA A 57 23.70 33.08 20.77
C ALA A 57 22.42 33.85 20.41
N LYS A 58 22.33 35.14 20.80
CA LYS A 58 21.21 36.03 20.45
C LYS A 58 21.13 36.27 18.94
N LYS A 59 22.29 36.44 18.28
CA LYS A 59 22.37 36.59 16.81
C LYS A 59 21.98 35.30 16.08
N LEU A 60 22.36 34.14 16.61
CA LEU A 60 22.04 32.83 16.03
C LEU A 60 20.54 32.53 16.15
N ARG A 61 19.91 32.80 17.31
CA ARG A 61 18.44 32.71 17.47
C ARG A 61 17.69 33.66 16.55
N LYS A 62 18.17 34.90 16.38
CA LYS A 62 17.55 35.87 15.47
C LYS A 62 17.62 35.40 14.01
N LYS A 63 18.75 34.79 13.62
CA LYS A 63 18.95 34.21 12.29
C LYS A 63 18.05 33.00 12.06
N GLN A 64 17.99 32.06 13.01
CA GLN A 64 17.07 30.91 12.96
C GLN A 64 15.61 31.35 12.84
N LYS A 65 15.19 32.35 13.62
CA LYS A 65 13.82 32.88 13.57
C LYS A 65 13.50 33.62 12.26
N GLN A 66 14.51 34.13 11.55
CA GLN A 66 14.35 34.70 10.22
C GLN A 66 14.31 33.59 9.16
N GLU A 67 15.16 32.58 9.27
CA GLU A 67 15.16 31.40 8.39
C GLU A 67 13.84 30.61 8.51
N GLU A 68 13.31 30.42 9.72
CA GLU A 68 12.00 29.80 9.94
C GLU A 68 10.85 30.61 9.32
N LYS A 69 10.90 31.95 9.43
CA LYS A 69 9.89 32.82 8.80
C LYS A 69 9.97 32.78 7.28
N LEU A 70 11.17 32.83 6.71
CA LEU A 70 11.39 32.72 5.28
C LEU A 70 10.95 31.35 4.76
N ALA A 71 11.20 30.27 5.52
CA ALA A 71 10.73 28.93 5.20
C ALA A 71 9.20 28.83 5.26
N GLU A 72 8.55 29.42 6.26
CA GLU A 72 7.08 29.50 6.32
C GLU A 72 6.48 30.33 5.18
N GLU A 73 7.15 31.42 4.77
CA GLU A 73 6.76 32.25 3.63
C GLU A 73 6.93 31.52 2.30
N GLU A 74 8.04 30.81 2.08
CA GLU A 74 8.24 29.94 0.91
C GLU A 74 7.24 28.78 0.85
N LEU A 75 6.92 28.17 2.00
CA LEU A 75 5.86 27.16 2.11
C LEU A 75 4.50 27.76 1.73
N LYS A 76 4.17 28.98 2.18
CA LYS A 76 2.91 29.65 1.82
C LYS A 76 2.84 30.00 0.34
N MET A 77 3.95 30.45 -0.27
CA MET A 77 4.02 30.73 -1.70
C MET A 77 3.84 29.45 -2.53
N ASN A 78 4.50 28.35 -2.15
CA ASN A 78 4.32 27.05 -2.80
C ASN A 78 2.90 26.46 -2.62
N VAL A 79 2.23 26.76 -1.51
CA VAL A 79 0.84 26.35 -1.28
C VAL A 79 -0.13 27.23 -2.08
N ALA A 80 0.19 28.51 -2.32
CA ALA A 80 -0.61 29.39 -3.16
C ALA A 80 -0.52 29.03 -4.65
N ASP A 81 0.60 28.43 -5.09
CA ASP A 81 0.79 27.88 -6.44
C ASP A 81 0.13 26.49 -6.64
N ARG A 82 -0.46 25.89 -5.59
CA ARG A 82 -1.39 24.78 -5.78
C ARG A 82 -2.75 25.36 -6.12
N ASP A 83 -3.16 25.21 -7.38
CA ASP A 83 -4.48 25.55 -7.90
C ASP A 83 -5.57 25.29 -6.84
N VAL A 84 -6.06 26.36 -6.22
CA VAL A 84 -7.14 26.27 -5.23
C VAL A 84 -8.36 25.78 -6.00
N PHE A 85 -8.83 24.57 -5.66
CA PHE A 85 -10.00 24.00 -6.29
C PHE A 85 -11.21 24.91 -6.08
N THR A 86 -11.63 25.59 -7.15
CA THR A 86 -12.87 26.35 -7.19
C THR A 86 -14.00 25.43 -7.62
N PHE A 87 -15.08 25.39 -6.84
CA PHE A 87 -16.24 24.56 -7.16
C PHE A 87 -16.82 24.95 -8.54
N PRO A 88 -16.98 24.00 -9.48
CA PRO A 88 -17.47 24.32 -10.82
C PRO A 88 -18.87 24.95 -10.79
N SER A 89 -19.11 25.92 -11.66
CA SER A 89 -20.43 26.55 -11.82
C SER A 89 -21.45 25.58 -12.45
N GLU A 90 -22.75 25.78 -12.20
CA GLU A 90 -23.82 24.91 -12.76
C GLU A 90 -23.83 24.85 -14.30
N SER A 91 -23.25 25.85 -14.95
CA SER A 91 -23.07 25.94 -16.41
C SER A 91 -21.94 25.04 -16.89
N GLU A 92 -20.80 25.04 -16.20
CA GLU A 92 -19.63 24.19 -16.50
C GLU A 92 -19.89 22.70 -16.20
N LEU A 93 -20.84 22.42 -15.30
CA LEU A 93 -21.31 21.05 -15.01
C LEU A 93 -22.21 20.44 -16.10
N LYS A 94 -22.65 21.26 -17.07
CA LYS A 94 -23.48 20.85 -18.21
C LYS A 94 -22.70 20.73 -19.52
N GLU A 95 -21.54 21.36 -19.62
CA GLU A 95 -20.67 21.21 -20.78
C GLU A 95 -19.99 19.83 -20.76
N PRO A 96 -19.81 19.19 -21.93
CA PRO A 96 -19.08 17.93 -22.01
C PRO A 96 -17.60 18.19 -21.74
N LEU A 97 -17.22 18.06 -20.47
CA LEU A 97 -15.83 18.15 -20.03
C LEU A 97 -15.02 16.99 -20.61
N GLY A 98 -13.75 17.26 -20.93
CA GLY A 98 -12.83 16.22 -21.35
C GLY A 98 -12.56 15.23 -20.20
N LEU A 99 -12.31 13.95 -20.53
CA LEU A 99 -12.02 12.91 -19.53
C LEU A 99 -10.85 13.29 -18.59
N GLN A 100 -9.86 14.02 -19.10
CA GLN A 100 -8.72 14.51 -18.31
C GLN A 100 -9.11 15.61 -17.31
N GLU A 101 -10.06 16.47 -17.65
CA GLU A 101 -10.56 17.52 -16.77
C GLU A 101 -11.38 16.92 -15.62
N VAL A 102 -12.19 15.89 -15.93
CA VAL A 102 -12.92 15.11 -14.92
C VAL A 102 -11.94 14.42 -13.98
N GLN A 103 -10.87 13.82 -14.50
CA GLN A 103 -9.84 13.18 -13.67
C GLN A 103 -9.09 14.18 -12.78
N ARG A 104 -8.80 15.40 -13.27
CA ARG A 104 -8.22 16.48 -12.45
C ARG A 104 -9.19 16.87 -11.34
N ARG A 105 -10.45 17.11 -11.68
CA ARG A 105 -11.51 17.46 -10.72
C ARG A 105 -11.67 16.39 -9.63
N ILE A 106 -11.65 15.11 -9.99
CA ILE A 106 -11.72 14.02 -9.00
C ILE A 106 -10.56 14.12 -8.01
N ARG A 107 -9.31 14.29 -8.49
CA ARG A 107 -8.14 14.41 -7.61
C ARG A 107 -8.23 15.64 -6.69
N ASP A 108 -8.66 16.77 -7.24
CA ASP A 108 -8.80 18.01 -6.49
C ASP A 108 -9.87 17.89 -5.41
N VAL A 109 -11.04 17.32 -5.75
CA VAL A 109 -12.13 17.07 -4.79
C VAL A 109 -11.71 16.09 -3.70
N VAL A 110 -10.99 15.02 -4.05
CA VAL A 110 -10.44 14.07 -3.07
C VAL A 110 -9.47 14.77 -2.12
N ALA A 111 -8.58 15.64 -2.63
CA ALA A 111 -7.65 16.41 -1.81
C ALA A 111 -8.36 17.42 -0.88
N VAL A 112 -9.43 18.06 -1.36
CA VAL A 112 -10.27 18.93 -0.51
C VAL A 112 -10.99 18.11 0.56
N LEU A 113 -11.49 16.92 0.22
CA LEU A 113 -12.21 16.06 1.16
C LEU A 113 -11.29 15.42 2.22
N SER A 114 -10.00 15.22 1.92
CA SER A 114 -9.00 14.79 2.90
C SER A 114 -8.63 15.88 3.90
N ASP A 115 -8.50 17.14 3.45
CA ASP A 115 -8.16 18.30 4.29
C ASP A 115 -9.31 19.33 4.37
N PHE A 116 -10.50 18.84 4.70
CA PHE A 116 -11.74 19.62 4.64
C PHE A 116 -11.74 20.88 5.52
N ASN A 117 -10.99 20.89 6.61
CA ASN A 117 -10.92 22.05 7.51
C ASN A 117 -10.11 23.22 6.93
N LYS A 118 -9.17 22.96 6.02
CA LYS A 118 -8.23 23.96 5.49
C LYS A 118 -8.58 24.39 4.06
N LEU A 119 -9.08 23.46 3.25
CA LEU A 119 -9.23 23.62 1.80
C LEU A 119 -10.68 23.77 1.34
N ARG A 120 -11.66 23.70 2.25
CA ARG A 120 -13.07 23.88 1.86
C ARG A 120 -13.35 25.32 1.45
N ASP A 121 -14.29 25.46 0.52
CA ASP A 121 -14.98 26.72 0.33
C ASP A 121 -15.88 27.02 1.55
N LYS A 122 -15.94 28.28 1.98
CA LYS A 122 -16.62 28.68 3.23
C LYS A 122 -18.13 28.48 3.17
N ASP A 123 -18.69 28.51 1.96
CA ASP A 123 -20.14 28.49 1.71
C ASP A 123 -20.69 27.11 1.32
N ARG A 124 -19.84 26.06 1.27
CA ARG A 124 -20.22 24.73 0.74
C ARG A 124 -20.15 23.64 1.81
N SER A 125 -21.15 22.75 1.79
CA SER A 125 -21.21 21.60 2.68
C SER A 125 -20.42 20.41 2.14
N ARG A 126 -19.95 19.51 3.03
CA ARG A 126 -19.23 18.28 2.64
C ARG A 126 -20.08 17.38 1.72
N SER A 127 -21.40 17.40 1.90
CA SER A 127 -22.34 16.61 1.10
C SER A 127 -22.31 16.99 -0.38
N GLU A 128 -22.19 18.28 -0.70
CA GLU A 128 -22.13 18.76 -2.09
C GLU A 128 -20.85 18.29 -2.80
N TYR A 129 -19.72 18.26 -2.10
CA TYR A 129 -18.47 17.70 -2.64
C TYR A 129 -18.59 16.19 -2.90
N LEU A 130 -19.31 15.46 -2.05
CA LEU A 130 -19.55 14.02 -2.24
C LEU A 130 -20.49 13.76 -3.43
N GLU A 131 -21.53 14.57 -3.61
CA GLU A 131 -22.43 14.47 -4.76
C GLU A 131 -21.70 14.79 -6.08
N LEU A 132 -20.85 15.82 -6.08
CA LEU A 132 -19.99 16.15 -7.21
C LEU A 132 -19.04 14.99 -7.53
N LEU A 133 -18.32 14.49 -6.53
CA LEU A 133 -17.43 13.35 -6.68
C LEU A 133 -18.17 12.12 -7.22
N GLN A 134 -19.35 11.82 -6.69
CA GLN A 134 -20.17 10.70 -7.16
C GLN A 134 -20.52 10.86 -8.64
N LYS A 135 -20.96 12.05 -9.07
CA LYS A 135 -21.29 12.33 -10.47
C LYS A 135 -20.07 12.12 -11.36
N ASP A 136 -18.91 12.63 -10.94
CA ASP A 136 -17.67 12.56 -11.69
C ASP A 136 -17.14 11.14 -11.83
N LEU A 137 -17.16 10.37 -10.74
CA LEU A 137 -16.78 8.96 -10.75
C LEU A 137 -17.71 8.13 -11.63
N CYS A 138 -19.02 8.43 -11.62
CA CYS A 138 -19.98 7.76 -12.51
C CYS A 138 -19.70 8.09 -13.99
N THR A 139 -19.32 9.34 -14.31
CA THR A 139 -18.98 9.74 -15.68
C THR A 139 -17.64 9.16 -16.13
N TYR A 140 -16.63 9.16 -15.26
CA TYR A 140 -15.28 8.71 -15.60
C TYR A 140 -15.20 7.19 -15.77
N TYR A 141 -15.72 6.43 -14.81
CA TYR A 141 -15.66 4.95 -14.80
C TYR A 141 -16.91 4.29 -15.40
N SER A 142 -17.90 5.07 -15.86
CA SER A 142 -19.15 4.56 -16.44
C SER A 142 -19.95 3.63 -15.51
N TYR A 143 -19.82 3.79 -14.18
CA TYR A 143 -20.58 3.02 -13.19
C TYR A 143 -22.00 3.55 -13.00
N ASN A 144 -22.91 2.66 -12.56
CA ASN A 144 -24.25 3.06 -12.12
C ASN A 144 -24.16 3.83 -10.79
N LYS A 145 -24.95 4.91 -10.67
CA LYS A 145 -25.10 5.72 -9.45
C LYS A 145 -25.30 4.88 -8.19
N PHE A 146 -26.15 3.84 -8.27
CA PHE A 146 -26.42 2.96 -7.12
C PHE A 146 -25.17 2.21 -6.65
N LEU A 147 -24.39 1.66 -7.58
CA LEU A 147 -23.16 0.94 -7.23
C LEU A 147 -22.13 1.90 -6.65
N MET A 148 -21.97 3.08 -7.26
CA MET A 148 -21.02 4.09 -6.79
C MET A 148 -21.36 4.58 -5.38
N GLU A 149 -22.65 4.80 -5.08
CA GLU A 149 -23.09 5.16 -3.73
C GLU A 149 -22.71 4.10 -2.70
N ARG A 150 -22.86 2.82 -3.04
CA ARG A 150 -22.46 1.70 -2.17
C ARG A 150 -20.95 1.63 -1.99
N LEU A 151 -20.17 1.84 -3.05
CA LEU A 151 -18.71 1.82 -2.95
C LEU A 151 -18.18 2.96 -2.07
N ILE A 152 -18.75 4.17 -2.20
CA ILE A 152 -18.41 5.32 -1.33
C ILE A 152 -18.77 5.06 0.14
N GLN A 153 -19.82 4.29 0.41
CA GLN A 153 -20.20 3.90 1.78
C GLN A 153 -19.32 2.80 2.37
N LEU A 154 -18.74 1.94 1.54
CA LEU A 154 -17.93 0.78 1.97
C LEU A 154 -16.47 1.15 2.22
N PHE A 155 -15.90 2.03 1.40
CA PHE A 155 -14.47 2.35 1.42
C PHE A 155 -14.21 3.81 1.78
N PRO A 156 -13.13 4.10 2.53
CA PRO A 156 -12.63 5.46 2.66
C PRO A 156 -12.17 5.99 1.29
N LEU A 157 -12.19 7.32 1.12
CA LEU A 157 -11.95 7.96 -0.18
C LEU A 157 -10.59 7.62 -0.81
N SER A 158 -9.56 7.39 0.00
CA SER A 158 -8.23 6.99 -0.49
C SER A 158 -8.25 5.59 -1.11
N GLU A 159 -8.86 4.62 -0.42
CA GLU A 159 -8.96 3.23 -0.88
C GLU A 159 -9.96 3.08 -2.03
N LEU A 160 -11.01 3.89 -2.06
CA LEU A 160 -12.00 3.90 -3.14
C LEU A 160 -11.34 4.16 -4.50
N MET A 161 -10.42 5.13 -4.57
CA MET A 161 -9.71 5.44 -5.82
C MET A 161 -8.83 4.28 -6.26
N GLU A 162 -8.05 3.71 -5.35
CA GLU A 162 -7.20 2.54 -5.63
C GLU A 162 -8.04 1.34 -6.09
N PHE A 163 -9.21 1.11 -5.47
CA PHE A 163 -10.12 0.04 -5.83
C PHE A 163 -10.71 0.22 -7.24
N LEU A 164 -11.14 1.44 -7.59
CA LEU A 164 -11.69 1.75 -8.90
C LEU A 164 -10.62 1.60 -9.99
N GLU A 165 -9.41 2.13 -9.75
CA GLU A 165 -8.27 1.98 -10.67
C GLU A 165 -7.90 0.50 -10.86
N ALA A 166 -7.81 -0.28 -9.78
CA ALA A 166 -7.53 -1.71 -9.85
C ALA A 166 -8.62 -2.51 -10.57
N SER A 167 -9.87 -2.01 -10.57
CA SER A 167 -11.00 -2.65 -11.27
C SER A 167 -10.93 -2.43 -12.78
N GLU A 168 -10.33 -1.34 -13.25
CA GLU A 168 -10.10 -1.07 -14.68
C GLU A 168 -8.89 -1.86 -15.22
N VAL A 169 -7.94 -2.23 -14.37
CA VAL A 169 -6.78 -3.04 -14.77
C VAL A 169 -7.22 -4.46 -15.13
N GLN A 170 -6.83 -4.91 -16.32
CA GLN A 170 -7.09 -6.29 -16.74
C GLN A 170 -6.44 -7.27 -15.76
N ARG A 171 -7.26 -8.15 -15.19
CA ARG A 171 -6.77 -9.15 -14.23
C ARG A 171 -5.71 -10.04 -14.87
N PRO A 172 -4.58 -10.27 -14.18
CA PRO A 172 -3.52 -11.14 -14.69
C PRO A 172 -4.04 -12.56 -14.83
N LEU A 173 -3.68 -13.21 -15.94
CA LEU A 173 -4.09 -14.59 -16.20
C LEU A 173 -3.31 -15.53 -15.29
N THR A 174 -4.02 -16.33 -14.51
CA THR A 174 -3.42 -17.25 -13.55
C THR A 174 -3.87 -18.67 -13.85
N ILE A 175 -2.95 -19.61 -13.68
CA ILE A 175 -3.17 -21.04 -13.90
C ILE A 175 -2.78 -21.81 -12.64
N ARG A 176 -3.50 -22.90 -12.41
CA ARG A 176 -3.23 -23.86 -11.34
C ARG A 176 -2.72 -25.16 -11.94
N THR A 177 -1.54 -25.58 -11.54
CA THR A 177 -0.97 -26.87 -11.96
C THR A 177 -1.72 -28.04 -11.33
N ASN A 178 -1.91 -29.11 -12.10
CA ASN A 178 -2.41 -30.38 -11.61
C ASN A 178 -1.24 -31.24 -11.14
N SER A 179 -0.95 -31.19 -9.84
CA SER A 179 0.11 -31.99 -9.20
C SER A 179 -0.03 -33.50 -9.34
N LEU A 180 -1.22 -34.02 -9.65
CA LEU A 180 -1.42 -35.46 -9.91
C LEU A 180 -0.77 -35.89 -11.24
N LYS A 181 -0.62 -34.96 -12.20
CA LYS A 181 -0.08 -35.25 -13.53
C LYS A 181 1.32 -34.70 -13.74
N THR A 182 1.64 -33.54 -13.17
CA THR A 182 2.93 -32.88 -13.40
C THR A 182 3.30 -31.97 -12.23
N ARG A 183 4.60 -31.77 -12.01
CA ARG A 183 5.08 -30.81 -11.01
C ARG A 183 5.07 -29.40 -11.59
N ARG A 184 4.92 -28.39 -10.74
CA ARG A 184 4.91 -26.98 -11.16
C ARG A 184 6.14 -26.60 -12.00
N ARG A 185 7.32 -27.10 -11.62
CA ARG A 185 8.60 -26.82 -12.32
C ARG A 185 8.60 -27.39 -13.75
N ASP A 186 8.17 -28.64 -13.89
CA ASP A 186 8.17 -29.33 -15.18
C ASP A 186 7.13 -28.70 -16.13
N LEU A 187 5.96 -28.33 -15.60
CA LEU A 187 4.97 -27.59 -16.38
C LEU A 187 5.47 -26.21 -16.80
N ALA A 188 6.11 -25.48 -15.88
CA ALA A 188 6.67 -24.17 -16.17
C ALA A 188 7.68 -24.27 -17.32
N GLN A 189 8.60 -25.23 -17.28
CA GLN A 189 9.56 -25.47 -18.36
C GLN A 189 8.88 -25.83 -19.69
N ALA A 190 7.87 -26.71 -19.67
CA ALA A 190 7.13 -27.08 -20.88
C ALA A 190 6.43 -25.88 -21.54
N LEU A 191 5.85 -24.99 -20.74
CA LEU A 191 5.18 -23.78 -21.20
C LEU A 191 6.19 -22.71 -21.67
N ILE A 192 7.31 -22.53 -20.98
CA ILE A 192 8.40 -21.62 -21.40
C ILE A 192 8.96 -22.04 -22.76
N ASN A 193 9.16 -23.35 -22.99
CA ASN A 193 9.62 -23.88 -24.27
C ASN A 193 8.65 -23.59 -25.44
N ARG A 194 7.37 -23.33 -25.14
CA ARG A 194 6.35 -22.93 -26.13
C ARG A 194 6.23 -21.41 -26.31
N GLY A 195 7.07 -20.62 -25.63
CA GLY A 195 7.04 -19.16 -25.69
C GLY A 195 6.00 -18.52 -24.77
N VAL A 196 5.61 -19.20 -23.69
CA VAL A 196 4.77 -18.61 -22.64
C VAL A 196 5.65 -17.98 -21.58
N ASN A 197 5.45 -16.68 -21.31
CA ASN A 197 6.10 -16.00 -20.20
C ASN A 197 5.26 -16.16 -18.93
N LEU A 198 5.82 -16.84 -17.94
CA LEU A 198 5.13 -17.20 -16.71
C LEU A 198 6.08 -17.19 -15.52
N ASP A 199 5.53 -16.81 -14.36
CA ASP A 199 6.23 -16.80 -13.09
C ASP A 199 5.36 -17.41 -11.99
N PRO A 200 5.95 -17.89 -10.88
CA PRO A 200 5.17 -18.24 -9.69
C PRO A 200 4.38 -17.03 -9.17
N VAL A 201 3.11 -17.26 -8.78
CA VAL A 201 2.25 -16.19 -8.20
C VAL A 201 2.85 -15.61 -6.93
N GLY A 202 3.55 -16.43 -6.16
CA GLY A 202 4.24 -16.03 -4.94
C GLY A 202 4.61 -17.25 -4.10
N ASN A 203 5.39 -17.02 -3.05
CA ASN A 203 5.90 -18.10 -2.20
C ASN A 203 4.81 -18.80 -1.37
N TRP A 204 3.63 -18.19 -1.28
CA TRP A 204 2.48 -18.76 -0.56
C TRP A 204 1.84 -19.93 -1.29
N THR A 205 2.00 -20.07 -2.62
CA THR A 205 1.43 -21.20 -3.38
C THR A 205 2.49 -22.04 -4.08
N LYS A 206 2.38 -23.36 -3.92
CA LYS A 206 3.26 -24.33 -4.61
C LYS A 206 2.76 -24.68 -6.01
N VAL A 207 1.51 -24.31 -6.37
CA VAL A 207 0.81 -24.75 -7.60
C VAL A 207 0.38 -23.61 -8.53
N GLY A 208 0.37 -22.37 -8.05
CA GLY A 208 -0.04 -21.21 -8.85
C GLY A 208 1.07 -20.68 -9.75
N LEU A 209 0.73 -20.39 -11.01
CA LEU A 209 1.58 -19.67 -11.96
C LEU A 209 0.78 -18.48 -12.54
N VAL A 210 1.44 -17.33 -12.68
CA VAL A 210 0.93 -16.14 -13.40
C VAL A 210 1.47 -16.20 -14.81
N VAL A 211 0.63 -15.93 -15.79
CA VAL A 211 1.01 -15.81 -17.20
C VAL A 211 0.96 -14.33 -17.57
N TYR A 212 2.10 -13.76 -17.95
CA TYR A 212 2.21 -12.36 -18.36
C TYR A 212 1.93 -12.19 -19.85
N SER A 213 2.50 -13.08 -20.67
CA SER A 213 2.34 -13.04 -22.10
C SER A 213 2.43 -14.45 -22.67
N SER A 214 1.73 -14.68 -23.77
CA SER A 214 1.75 -15.97 -24.45
C SER A 214 1.53 -15.76 -25.94
N THR A 215 2.36 -16.41 -26.75
CA THR A 215 2.16 -16.48 -28.21
C THR A 215 1.04 -17.47 -28.57
N VAL A 216 0.78 -18.45 -27.71
CA VAL A 216 -0.24 -19.50 -27.90
C VAL A 216 -1.40 -19.29 -26.93
N PRO A 217 -2.66 -19.48 -27.36
CA PRO A 217 -3.79 -19.42 -26.43
C PRO A 217 -3.65 -20.47 -25.31
N ILE A 218 -3.62 -20.02 -24.06
CA ILE A 218 -3.40 -20.88 -22.87
C ILE A 218 -4.50 -21.94 -22.70
N GLY A 219 -5.70 -21.71 -23.24
CA GLY A 219 -6.80 -22.67 -23.23
C GLY A 219 -6.78 -23.70 -24.37
N ALA A 220 -5.80 -23.65 -25.28
CA ALA A 220 -5.69 -24.54 -26.44
C ALA A 220 -4.38 -25.34 -26.48
N THR A 221 -3.58 -25.27 -25.41
CA THR A 221 -2.34 -26.04 -25.34
C THR A 221 -2.64 -27.53 -25.14
N PRO A 222 -1.79 -28.43 -25.66
CA PRO A 222 -1.89 -29.86 -25.37
C PRO A 222 -1.88 -30.16 -23.87
N GLU A 223 -1.12 -29.40 -23.08
CA GLU A 223 -1.03 -29.53 -21.63
C GLU A 223 -2.35 -29.17 -20.94
N TYR A 224 -3.06 -28.15 -21.42
CA TYR A 224 -4.39 -27.81 -20.94
C TYR A 224 -5.40 -28.92 -21.25
N LEU A 225 -5.42 -29.40 -22.50
CA LEU A 225 -6.31 -30.49 -22.93
C LEU A 225 -6.00 -31.82 -22.23
N ALA A 226 -4.73 -32.07 -21.93
CA ALA A 226 -4.28 -33.20 -21.12
C ALA A 226 -4.62 -33.03 -19.63
N GLY A 227 -5.13 -31.87 -19.21
CA GLY A 227 -5.48 -31.59 -17.81
C GLY A 227 -4.27 -31.43 -16.89
N HIS A 228 -3.11 -31.03 -17.42
CA HIS A 228 -1.92 -30.72 -16.63
C HIS A 228 -2.07 -29.42 -15.83
N TYR A 229 -2.97 -28.53 -16.25
CA TYR A 229 -3.35 -27.35 -15.50
C TYR A 229 -4.77 -26.90 -15.83
N ILE A 230 -5.31 -26.04 -14.99
CA ILE A 230 -6.60 -25.38 -15.20
C ILE A 230 -6.41 -23.86 -15.07
N ILE A 231 -7.12 -23.09 -15.88
CA ILE A 231 -7.13 -21.63 -15.78
C ILE A 231 -8.02 -21.26 -14.59
N GLN A 232 -7.43 -20.64 -13.57
CA GLN A 232 -8.11 -20.34 -12.32
C GLN A 232 -7.46 -19.12 -11.65
N GLY A 233 -8.29 -18.17 -11.23
CA GLY A 233 -7.83 -16.97 -10.52
C GLY A 233 -7.03 -17.31 -9.24
N ALA A 234 -5.94 -16.59 -8.99
CA ALA A 234 -5.12 -16.76 -7.78
C ALA A 234 -5.94 -16.71 -6.47
N SER A 235 -6.90 -15.79 -6.38
CA SER A 235 -7.79 -15.67 -5.21
C SER A 235 -8.66 -16.90 -4.98
N SER A 236 -8.92 -17.71 -6.02
CA SER A 236 -9.69 -18.95 -5.89
C SER A 236 -8.87 -20.13 -5.35
N LEU A 237 -7.56 -19.98 -5.15
CA LEU A 237 -6.71 -20.97 -4.49
C LEU A 237 -6.79 -20.85 -2.96
N LEU A 238 -6.91 -19.62 -2.45
CA LEU A 238 -6.88 -19.30 -1.02
C LEU A 238 -7.92 -20.06 -0.19
N PRO A 239 -9.19 -20.19 -0.60
CA PRO A 239 -10.19 -20.89 0.23
C PRO A 239 -9.85 -22.36 0.46
N VAL A 240 -9.27 -23.03 -0.53
CA VAL A 240 -8.93 -24.47 -0.42
C VAL A 240 -7.66 -24.67 0.38
N MET A 241 -6.71 -23.76 0.25
CA MET A 241 -5.53 -23.74 1.11
C MET A 241 -5.88 -23.47 2.57
N ALA A 242 -6.84 -22.57 2.82
CA ALA A 242 -7.35 -22.30 4.17
C ALA A 242 -8.18 -23.45 4.73
N LEU A 243 -8.91 -24.19 3.88
CA LEU A 243 -9.66 -25.38 4.27
C LEU A 243 -8.73 -26.54 4.68
N ALA A 244 -7.54 -26.65 4.07
CA ALA A 244 -6.52 -27.67 4.36
C ALA A 244 -7.09 -29.11 4.46
N PRO A 245 -7.79 -29.59 3.41
CA PRO A 245 -8.52 -30.85 3.47
C PRO A 245 -7.59 -32.06 3.69
N GLN A 246 -8.02 -32.99 4.54
CA GLN A 246 -7.24 -34.17 4.92
C GLN A 246 -7.75 -35.45 4.25
N GLU A 247 -6.92 -36.49 4.27
CA GLU A 247 -7.30 -37.80 3.73
C GLU A 247 -8.47 -38.41 4.51
N ASN A 248 -9.34 -39.13 3.80
CA ASN A 248 -10.54 -39.77 4.33
C ASN A 248 -11.62 -38.81 4.87
N GLU A 249 -11.49 -37.50 4.67
CA GLU A 249 -12.53 -36.53 5.00
C GLU A 249 -13.65 -36.51 3.96
N ARG A 250 -14.87 -36.24 4.43
CA ARG A 250 -16.03 -36.01 3.57
C ARG A 250 -16.28 -34.52 3.47
N ILE A 251 -16.02 -33.97 2.29
CA ILE A 251 -16.15 -32.53 2.04
C ILE A 251 -17.33 -32.29 1.09
N LEU A 252 -18.20 -31.37 1.48
CA LEU A 252 -19.37 -30.97 0.69
C LEU A 252 -19.14 -29.59 0.09
N ASP A 253 -19.14 -29.51 -1.25
CA ASP A 253 -19.09 -28.24 -2.00
C ASP A 253 -20.50 -27.87 -2.48
N MET A 254 -21.15 -26.93 -1.78
CA MET A 254 -22.56 -26.55 -2.04
C MET A 254 -22.74 -25.72 -3.32
N CYS A 255 -21.69 -25.04 -3.80
CA CYS A 255 -21.75 -24.16 -4.98
C CYS A 255 -20.57 -24.44 -5.90
N ALA A 256 -20.46 -25.71 -6.31
CA ALA A 256 -19.28 -26.21 -7.00
C ALA A 256 -19.04 -25.61 -8.39
N ALA A 257 -20.06 -25.12 -9.10
CA ALA A 257 -19.90 -24.62 -10.47
C ALA A 257 -18.88 -23.46 -10.55
N PRO A 258 -17.86 -23.48 -11.44
CA PRO A 258 -17.60 -24.40 -12.56
C PRO A 258 -16.72 -25.64 -12.25
N GLY A 259 -16.41 -25.94 -10.98
CA GLY A 259 -15.74 -27.16 -10.52
C GLY A 259 -14.26 -27.01 -10.20
N GLY A 260 -13.71 -25.81 -10.38
CA GLY A 260 -12.29 -25.53 -10.15
C GLY A 260 -11.85 -25.76 -8.70
N LYS A 261 -12.66 -25.34 -7.72
CA LYS A 261 -12.35 -25.50 -6.29
C LYS A 261 -12.51 -26.95 -5.84
N SER A 262 -13.57 -27.64 -6.26
CA SER A 262 -13.77 -29.07 -5.97
C SER A 262 -12.62 -29.92 -6.52
N SER A 263 -12.16 -29.60 -7.75
CA SER A 263 -10.95 -30.22 -8.32
C SER A 263 -9.67 -29.89 -7.55
N HIS A 264 -9.61 -28.74 -6.89
CA HIS A 264 -8.47 -28.39 -6.03
C HIS A 264 -8.51 -29.23 -4.75
N ILE A 265 -9.68 -29.36 -4.11
CA ILE A 265 -9.84 -30.15 -2.88
C ILE A 265 -9.34 -31.59 -3.07
N GLY A 266 -9.79 -32.28 -4.13
CA GLY A 266 -9.33 -33.65 -4.39
C GLY A 266 -7.82 -33.76 -4.68
N LEU A 267 -7.24 -32.70 -5.27
CA LEU A 267 -5.82 -32.64 -5.57
C LEU A 267 -4.96 -32.37 -4.33
N TYR A 268 -5.46 -31.57 -3.39
CA TYR A 268 -4.78 -31.21 -2.16
C TYR A 268 -4.62 -32.45 -1.25
N VAL A 269 -5.67 -33.26 -1.13
CA VAL A 269 -5.65 -34.49 -0.32
C VAL A 269 -4.59 -35.50 -0.81
N CYS A 270 -4.35 -35.59 -2.13
CA CYS A 270 -3.33 -36.50 -2.69
C CYS A 270 -1.89 -35.97 -2.57
N LEU A 271 -1.70 -34.68 -2.30
CA LEU A 271 -0.37 -34.05 -2.28
C LEU A 271 0.41 -34.29 -0.99
N GLU A 272 -0.26 -34.34 0.17
CA GLU A 272 0.41 -34.55 1.47
C GLU A 272 0.97 -35.96 1.65
N PHE A 273 0.61 -36.91 0.77
CA PHE A 273 1.09 -38.30 0.83
C PHE A 273 2.39 -38.55 0.04
N ASN A 274 2.76 -37.67 -0.90
CA ASN A 274 3.96 -37.83 -1.74
C ASN A 274 5.12 -36.89 -1.32
N GLY A 275 5.03 -36.33 -0.11
CA GLY A 275 6.01 -35.41 0.48
C GLY A 275 6.90 -36.10 1.50
#